data_AF-A0A670HP55-F1
#
_entry.id   AF-A0A670HP55-F1
#
_cell.length_a   1.000
_cell.length_b   1.000
_cell.length_c   1.000
_cell.angle_alpha   90.00
_cell.angle_beta   90.00
_cell.angle_gamma   90.00
#
_symmetry.space_group_name_H-M   'P 1'
#
loop_
_entity.id
_entity.type
_entity.pdbx_description
1 polymer ?
#
loop_
_entity_poly.entity_id
_entity_poly.type
_entity_poly.pdbx_seq_one_letter_code
_entity_poly.pdbx_strand_id
1 'polypeptide(L)'
;CSWSFSERLLASTPLPLPSPLGNFDGILRQLDEAEDRAWREALNLAIRTGGEEITKTLLRIVKFDFRQIHEALLVAVDTNQPTVVKLLLDRLDQEKGRKMDIKSFSSALFDNSIDNSRFAPGVTPLTLACEKDLYEIVDMLMKKGHAIPGPHKVSCSCLECSNGRKFDLLKFSLSRINTYKGIASRAHLSIASEDAMLTAFKLSRELKSLSKKEPEFKPEYLALEQLCQEFAFELLGMCRNQSEVTAILNDDFNDQAFEEGIPNLARLRLAVNYNQKQFVAHPICQQVLSSIWCGSLQSWRGSTNLWKVFISSSIFMGMPFLCLLYYVAPRSKVGGLCQGITHRPLPSQRGLGLFSP
;
A
#
# COMPACT_ATOMS: atom_id res chain seq x y z
N CYS A 1 -13.97 -31.32 64.13
CA CYS A 1 -12.61 -31.90 64.20
C CYS A 1 -11.64 -30.81 64.64
N SER A 2 -11.53 -30.58 65.94
CA SER A 2 -10.44 -31.06 66.81
C SER A 2 -9.14 -30.24 66.69
N TRP A 3 -9.05 -29.21 67.54
CA TRP A 3 -7.94 -28.79 68.41
C TRP A 3 -6.46 -29.02 68.04
N SER A 4 -5.73 -27.90 68.14
CA SER A 4 -4.43 -27.70 68.82
C SER A 4 -3.14 -28.16 68.14
N PHE A 5 -2.12 -27.29 68.03
CA PHE A 5 -0.91 -27.39 68.87
C PHE A 5 0.10 -26.24 68.66
N SER A 6 0.42 -25.57 69.77
CA SER A 6 1.75 -25.14 70.25
C SER A 6 2.54 -23.97 69.64
N GLU A 7 2.79 -23.02 70.54
CA GLU A 7 4.00 -22.20 70.65
C GLU A 7 5.29 -23.03 70.47
N ARG A 8 6.31 -22.45 69.81
CA ARG A 8 7.70 -22.46 70.29
C ARG A 8 8.64 -21.59 69.45
N LEU A 9 9.33 -20.71 70.18
CA LEU A 9 10.77 -20.39 70.07
C LEU A 9 11.24 -19.52 68.90
N LEU A 10 11.49 -18.26 69.25
CA LEU A 10 12.78 -17.57 69.12
C LEU A 10 13.85 -18.35 68.31
N ALA A 11 13.92 -18.07 67.02
CA ALA A 11 15.13 -18.21 66.24
C ALA A 11 15.31 -16.90 65.47
N SER A 12 16.06 -15.98 66.07
CA SER A 12 16.70 -14.87 65.38
C SER A 12 17.60 -15.43 64.28
N THR A 13 17.05 -15.57 63.06
CA THR A 13 17.84 -15.74 61.85
C THR A 13 18.57 -14.43 61.58
N PRO A 14 19.91 -14.42 61.47
CA PRO A 14 20.60 -13.21 61.05
C PRO A 14 20.13 -12.86 59.63
N LEU A 15 19.73 -11.61 59.43
CA LEU A 15 19.56 -11.02 58.11
C LEU A 15 20.81 -11.35 57.28
N PRO A 16 20.68 -11.88 56.05
CA PRO A 16 21.85 -12.00 55.19
C PRO A 16 22.28 -10.58 54.86
N LEU A 17 23.41 -10.16 55.40
CA LEU A 17 24.15 -8.99 54.93
C LEU A 17 24.32 -9.14 53.40
N PRO A 18 24.02 -8.10 52.59
CA PRO A 18 24.22 -8.19 51.16
C PRO A 18 25.70 -8.46 50.90
N SER A 19 25.99 -9.63 50.33
CA SER A 19 27.32 -9.99 49.88
C SER A 19 27.81 -8.93 48.88
N PRO A 20 29.01 -8.32 49.06
CA PRO A 20 29.51 -7.25 48.18
C PRO A 20 29.72 -7.70 46.72
N LEU A 21 29.74 -9.02 46.46
CA LEU A 21 29.84 -9.62 45.14
C LEU A 21 28.58 -9.39 44.28
N GLY A 22 27.38 -9.42 44.86
CA GLY A 22 26.13 -9.18 44.11
C GLY A 22 25.96 -7.72 43.66
N ASN A 23 26.53 -6.78 44.41
CA ASN A 23 26.59 -5.36 44.02
C ASN A 23 27.62 -5.13 42.91
N PHE A 24 28.76 -5.83 42.93
CA PHE A 24 29.80 -5.67 41.93
C PHE A 24 29.36 -6.22 40.57
N ASP A 25 28.67 -7.37 40.53
CA ASP A 25 28.06 -7.91 39.30
C ASP A 25 26.94 -7.00 38.75
N GLY A 26 26.16 -6.37 39.63
CA GLY A 26 25.17 -5.36 39.25
C GLY A 26 25.79 -4.10 38.64
N ILE A 27 26.89 -3.61 39.22
CA ILE A 27 27.63 -2.43 38.73
C ILE A 27 28.33 -2.74 37.40
N LEU A 28 28.93 -3.93 37.26
CA LEU A 28 29.54 -4.40 36.00
C LEU A 28 28.50 -4.49 34.88
N ARG A 29 27.33 -5.06 35.15
CA ARG A 29 26.22 -5.07 34.19
C ARG A 29 25.76 -3.66 33.80
N GLN A 30 25.66 -2.75 34.76
CA GLN A 30 25.25 -1.37 34.48
C GLN A 30 26.29 -0.62 33.62
N LEU A 31 27.57 -0.89 33.83
CA LEU A 31 28.66 -0.33 33.02
C LEU A 31 28.63 -0.89 31.59
N ASP A 32 28.44 -2.21 31.44
CA ASP A 32 28.33 -2.88 30.15
C ASP A 32 27.10 -2.36 29.36
N GLU A 33 25.95 -2.22 30.02
CA GLU A 33 24.73 -1.63 29.43
C GLU A 33 24.90 -0.14 29.06
N ALA A 34 25.72 0.62 29.80
CA ALA A 34 26.02 2.01 29.51
C ALA A 34 26.98 2.16 28.33
N GLU A 35 27.99 1.29 28.25
CA GLU A 35 28.92 1.22 27.12
C GLU A 35 28.19 0.82 25.83
N ASP A 36 27.33 -0.20 25.88
CA ASP A 36 26.46 -0.59 24.77
C ASP A 36 25.57 0.56 24.29
N ARG A 37 25.00 1.34 25.23
CA ARG A 37 24.20 2.52 24.89
C ARG A 37 25.05 3.58 24.16
N ALA A 38 26.27 3.84 24.65
CA ALA A 38 27.17 4.80 24.02
C ALA A 38 27.59 4.37 22.61
N TRP A 39 27.88 3.08 22.39
CA TRP A 39 28.22 2.55 21.06
C TRP A 39 27.03 2.60 20.09
N ARG A 40 25.80 2.32 20.56
CA ARG A 40 24.57 2.49 19.77
C ARG A 40 24.35 3.93 19.36
N GLU A 41 24.52 4.87 20.28
CA GLU A 41 24.38 6.30 20.00
C GLU A 41 25.47 6.81 19.05
N ALA A 42 26.72 6.36 19.24
CA ALA A 42 27.83 6.66 18.34
C ALA A 42 27.57 6.14 16.92
N LEU A 43 27.03 4.92 16.79
CA LEU A 43 26.63 4.35 15.49
C LEU A 43 25.49 5.17 14.86
N ASN A 44 24.44 5.47 15.62
CA ASN A 44 23.31 6.28 15.13
C ASN A 44 23.76 7.69 14.72
N LEU A 45 24.72 8.28 15.44
CA LEU A 45 25.30 9.57 15.10
C LEU A 45 26.14 9.49 13.82
N ALA A 46 26.98 8.47 13.68
CA ALA A 46 27.79 8.25 12.47
C ALA A 46 26.92 8.07 11.23
N ILE A 47 25.80 7.35 11.36
CA ILE A 47 24.79 7.22 10.31
C ILE A 47 24.15 8.57 10.04
N ARG A 48 23.70 9.31 11.06
CA ARG A 48 23.08 10.63 10.85
C ARG A 48 24.00 11.66 10.18
N THR A 49 25.30 11.61 10.45
CA THR A 49 26.28 12.51 9.85
C THR A 49 26.70 12.09 8.44
N GLY A 50 26.30 10.90 7.98
CA GLY A 50 26.71 10.37 6.66
C GLY A 50 28.14 9.86 6.61
N GLY A 51 28.74 9.58 7.78
CA GLY A 51 30.09 9.03 7.88
C GLY A 51 30.12 7.55 7.53
N GLU A 52 30.13 7.20 6.25
CA GLU A 52 30.15 5.81 5.77
C GLU A 52 31.36 5.04 6.31
N GLU A 53 32.56 5.59 6.18
CA GLU A 53 33.79 4.94 6.63
C GLU A 53 33.85 4.79 8.16
N ILE A 54 33.28 5.76 8.89
CA ILE A 54 33.16 5.69 10.36
C ILE A 54 32.21 4.54 10.73
N THR A 55 31.06 4.46 10.06
CA THR A 55 30.06 3.39 10.26
C THR A 55 30.67 2.02 9.97
N LYS A 56 31.40 1.89 8.87
CA LYS A 56 32.11 0.65 8.50
C LYS A 56 33.19 0.26 9.49
N THR A 57 33.91 1.23 10.03
CA THR A 57 34.94 0.99 11.05
C THR A 57 34.31 0.59 12.37
N LEU A 58 33.25 1.27 12.81
CA LEU A 58 32.48 0.93 14.01
C LEU A 58 31.91 -0.49 13.95
N LEU A 59 31.30 -0.85 12.82
CA LEU A 59 30.76 -2.21 12.62
C LEU A 59 31.86 -3.29 12.62
N ARG A 60 33.13 -2.96 12.37
CA ARG A 60 34.25 -3.92 12.43
C ARG A 60 34.82 -4.06 13.83
N ILE A 61 34.89 -2.95 14.58
CA ILE A 61 35.50 -2.90 15.91
C ILE A 61 34.55 -3.45 16.97
N VAL A 62 33.26 -3.08 16.90
CA VAL A 62 32.25 -3.42 17.91
C VAL A 62 31.35 -4.53 17.40
N LYS A 63 31.06 -5.50 18.26
CA LYS A 63 30.06 -6.54 17.99
C LYS A 63 28.68 -6.01 18.39
N PHE A 64 27.86 -5.70 17.40
CA PHE A 64 26.49 -5.28 17.63
C PHE A 64 25.55 -6.48 17.60
N ASP A 65 24.61 -6.55 18.55
CA ASP A 65 23.54 -7.55 18.45
C ASP A 65 22.64 -7.25 17.25
N PHE A 66 21.95 -8.29 16.79
CA PHE A 66 20.95 -8.21 15.73
C PHE A 66 19.96 -7.04 15.90
N ARG A 67 19.46 -6.84 17.13
CA ARG A 67 18.50 -5.76 17.43
C ARG A 67 19.10 -4.37 17.22
N GLN A 68 20.37 -4.18 17.60
CA GLN A 68 21.08 -2.91 17.48
C GLN A 68 21.31 -2.57 15.99
N ILE A 69 21.68 -3.58 15.20
CA ILE A 69 21.86 -3.44 13.75
C ILE A 69 20.53 -3.13 13.07
N HIS A 70 19.42 -3.75 13.49
CA HIS A 70 18.10 -3.46 12.94
C HIS A 70 17.64 -2.03 13.25
N GLU A 71 17.87 -1.54 14.47
CA GLU A 71 17.56 -0.15 14.82
C GLU A 71 18.42 0.83 14.02
N ALA A 72 19.72 0.57 13.89
CA ALA A 72 20.63 1.35 13.05
C ALA A 72 20.20 1.34 11.57
N LEU A 73 19.69 0.21 11.07
CA LEU A 73 19.15 0.09 9.72
C LEU A 73 17.91 0.97 9.53
N LEU A 74 16.98 1.00 10.50
CA LEU A 74 15.84 1.91 10.46
C LEU A 74 16.30 3.38 10.44
N VAL A 75 17.33 3.74 11.20
CA VAL A 75 17.92 5.08 11.17
C VAL A 75 18.57 5.39 9.82
N ALA A 76 19.28 4.43 9.22
CA ALA A 76 19.91 4.63 7.91
C ALA A 76 18.89 4.80 6.76
N VAL A 77 17.77 4.10 6.83
CA VAL A 77 16.62 4.31 5.93
C VAL A 77 15.99 5.68 6.20
N ASP A 78 15.81 6.06 7.47
CA ASP A 78 15.29 7.38 7.86
C ASP A 78 16.16 8.53 7.33
N THR A 79 17.49 8.36 7.29
CA THR A 79 18.43 9.38 6.78
C THR A 79 18.72 9.28 5.28
N ASN A 80 18.08 8.36 4.55
CA ASN A 80 18.25 8.14 3.12
C ASN A 80 19.72 7.90 2.69
N GLN A 81 20.38 6.93 3.31
CA GLN A 81 21.78 6.58 2.98
C GLN A 81 21.89 5.17 2.39
N PRO A 82 21.79 5.02 1.05
CA PRO A 82 21.74 3.71 0.40
C PRO A 82 23.02 2.89 0.62
N THR A 83 24.20 3.52 0.62
CA THR A 83 25.47 2.80 0.84
C THR A 83 25.59 2.22 2.25
N VAL A 84 25.16 2.98 3.26
CA VAL A 84 25.14 2.53 4.65
C VAL A 84 24.10 1.44 4.85
N VAL A 85 22.92 1.58 4.23
CA VAL A 85 21.89 0.53 4.23
C VAL A 85 22.44 -0.78 3.63
N LYS A 86 23.14 -0.70 2.48
CA LYS A 86 23.77 -1.87 1.85
C LYS A 86 24.78 -2.54 2.79
N LEU A 87 25.65 -1.74 3.41
CA LEU A 87 26.64 -2.23 4.36
C LEU A 87 25.99 -2.93 5.56
N LEU A 88 24.94 -2.35 6.13
CA LEU A 88 24.19 -2.94 7.26
C LEU A 88 23.48 -4.24 6.84
N LEU A 89 22.88 -4.28 5.64
CA LEU A 89 22.24 -5.48 5.10
C LEU A 89 23.24 -6.62 4.87
N ASP A 90 24.42 -6.32 4.29
CA ASP A 90 25.46 -7.34 4.07
C ASP A 90 25.98 -7.92 5.40
N ARG A 91 26.01 -7.11 6.47
CA ARG A 91 26.33 -7.59 7.82
C ARG A 91 25.22 -8.43 8.43
N LEU A 92 23.96 -8.04 8.24
CA LEU A 92 22.80 -8.84 8.67
C LEU A 92 22.78 -10.21 7.97
N ASP A 93 23.11 -10.29 6.69
CA ASP A 93 23.17 -11.55 5.94
C ASP A 93 24.28 -12.48 6.46
N GLN A 94 25.43 -11.93 6.84
CA GLN A 94 26.52 -12.70 7.47
C GLN A 94 26.10 -13.30 8.81
N GLU A 95 25.35 -12.55 9.61
CA GLU A 95 24.82 -12.99 10.91
C GLU A 95 23.70 -14.05 10.73
N LYS A 96 22.83 -13.85 9.74
CA LYS A 96 21.68 -14.72 9.41
C LYS A 96 22.11 -16.12 8.97
N GLY A 97 23.25 -16.24 8.28
CA GLY A 97 23.85 -17.52 7.89
C GLY A 97 24.18 -18.47 9.04
N ARG A 98 24.10 -18.01 10.31
CA ARG A 98 24.38 -18.86 11.48
C ARG A 98 23.16 -19.44 12.19
N LYS A 99 21.95 -18.84 12.23
CA LYS A 99 20.88 -19.35 13.14
C LYS A 99 19.38 -19.07 12.86
N MET A 100 18.88 -18.44 11.78
CA MET A 100 17.42 -18.13 11.76
C MET A 100 16.75 -18.00 10.37
N ASP A 101 15.58 -18.63 10.21
CA ASP A 101 14.69 -18.51 9.04
C ASP A 101 14.03 -17.13 8.96
N ILE A 102 13.72 -16.67 7.74
CA ILE A 102 13.11 -15.36 7.44
C ILE A 102 11.75 -15.16 8.14
N LYS A 103 11.01 -16.24 8.40
CA LYS A 103 9.72 -16.19 9.12
C LYS A 103 9.89 -15.99 10.62
N SER A 104 10.86 -16.67 11.22
CA SER A 104 11.28 -16.42 12.61
C SER A 104 11.98 -15.08 12.78
N PHE A 105 12.61 -14.54 11.71
CA PHE A 105 13.16 -13.19 11.64
C PHE A 105 12.05 -12.14 11.75
N SER A 106 10.95 -12.27 10.99
CA SER A 106 9.79 -11.38 11.16
C SER A 106 9.16 -11.53 12.54
N SER A 107 8.89 -12.74 13.04
CA SER A 107 8.28 -12.92 14.37
C SER A 107 9.15 -12.43 15.53
N ALA A 108 10.48 -12.56 15.46
CA ALA A 108 11.40 -12.01 16.46
C ALA A 108 11.51 -10.47 16.41
N LEU A 109 11.31 -9.87 15.22
CA LEU A 109 11.21 -8.42 15.06
C LEU A 109 9.92 -7.84 15.68
N PHE A 110 8.87 -8.65 15.84
CA PHE A 110 7.62 -8.27 16.50
C PHE A 110 7.59 -8.63 17.99
N ASP A 111 8.66 -9.22 18.54
CA ASP A 111 8.66 -9.57 19.96
C ASP A 111 8.83 -8.31 20.82
N ASN A 112 7.97 -8.18 21.83
CA ASN A 112 7.55 -6.96 22.51
C ASN A 112 8.63 -6.24 23.34
N SER A 113 9.91 -6.49 23.09
CA SER A 113 11.02 -5.80 23.76
C SER A 113 11.29 -4.39 23.21
N ILE A 114 10.56 -3.96 22.16
CA ILE A 114 10.58 -2.62 21.54
C ILE A 114 9.75 -1.60 22.33
N ASP A 115 9.77 -1.64 23.67
CA ASP A 115 9.15 -0.55 24.45
C ASP A 115 10.03 0.72 24.51
N ASN A 116 11.27 0.66 24.00
CA ASN A 116 12.23 1.78 23.98
C ASN A 116 12.68 2.25 22.58
N SER A 117 12.11 1.75 21.48
CA SER A 117 12.52 2.26 20.16
C SER A 117 11.78 3.53 19.78
N ARG A 118 12.47 4.44 19.09
CA ARG A 118 11.90 5.66 18.52
C ARG A 118 10.92 5.43 17.36
N PHE A 119 10.74 4.18 16.90
CA PHE A 119 9.91 3.84 15.74
C PHE A 119 8.58 3.24 16.18
N ALA A 120 7.53 3.50 15.41
CA ALA A 120 6.18 3.01 15.69
C ALA A 120 6.13 1.46 15.65
N PRO A 121 5.23 0.83 16.43
CA PRO A 121 5.09 -0.62 16.46
C PRO A 121 4.75 -1.15 15.06
N GLY A 122 5.47 -2.20 14.66
CA GLY A 122 5.30 -2.90 13.38
C GLY A 122 5.88 -2.20 12.16
N VAL A 123 6.69 -1.15 12.33
CA VAL A 123 7.45 -0.55 11.22
C VAL A 123 8.67 -1.43 10.90
N THR A 124 8.69 -1.98 9.69
CA THR A 124 9.87 -2.67 9.15
C THR A 124 10.73 -1.70 8.33
N PRO A 125 12.03 -1.99 8.11
CA PRO A 125 12.89 -1.16 7.24
C PRO A 125 12.32 -0.97 5.85
N LEU A 126 11.66 -2.01 5.30
CA LEU A 126 10.98 -1.94 4.01
C LEU A 126 9.73 -1.03 4.09
N THR A 127 8.90 -1.19 5.12
CA THR A 127 7.73 -0.32 5.34
C THR A 127 8.13 1.15 5.46
N LEU A 128 9.21 1.44 6.18
CA LEU A 128 9.73 2.81 6.34
C LEU A 128 10.30 3.37 5.04
N ALA A 129 11.05 2.57 4.28
CA ALA A 129 11.58 2.96 2.97
C ALA A 129 10.45 3.28 1.98
N CYS A 130 9.37 2.47 2.01
CA CYS A 130 8.16 2.71 1.23
C CYS A 130 7.44 3.99 1.68
N GLU A 131 7.26 4.23 2.98
CA GLU A 131 6.59 5.46 3.47
C GLU A 131 7.33 6.74 3.06
N LYS A 132 8.66 6.67 2.86
CA LYS A 132 9.49 7.78 2.38
C LYS A 132 9.69 7.80 0.86
N ASP A 133 9.04 6.90 0.11
CA ASP A 133 9.16 6.72 -1.34
C ASP A 133 10.64 6.60 -1.82
N LEU A 134 11.48 5.88 -1.07
CA LEU A 134 12.90 5.69 -1.39
C LEU A 134 13.12 4.50 -2.34
N TYR A 135 12.89 4.72 -3.64
CA TYR A 135 12.93 3.67 -4.68
C TYR A 135 14.21 2.80 -4.68
N GLU A 136 15.40 3.40 -4.55
CA GLU A 136 16.68 2.66 -4.54
C GLU A 136 16.78 1.69 -3.35
N ILE A 137 16.38 2.16 -2.16
CA ILE A 137 16.42 1.38 -0.93
C ILE A 137 15.35 0.28 -0.95
N VAL A 138 14.15 0.59 -1.45
CA VAL A 138 13.06 -0.38 -1.61
C VAL A 138 13.49 -1.51 -2.55
N ASP A 139 14.06 -1.19 -3.72
CA ASP A 139 14.57 -2.20 -4.65
C ASP A 139 15.70 -3.05 -4.02
N MET A 140 16.63 -2.43 -3.29
CA MET A 140 17.69 -3.13 -2.60
C MET A 140 17.16 -4.12 -1.55
N LEU A 141 16.19 -3.70 -0.74
CA LEU A 141 15.57 -4.55 0.29
C LEU A 141 14.76 -5.69 -0.33
N MET A 142 14.01 -5.43 -1.41
CA MET A 142 13.24 -6.44 -2.13
C MET A 142 14.15 -7.49 -2.77
N LYS A 143 15.27 -7.07 -3.39
CA LYS A 143 16.29 -7.99 -3.96
C LYS A 143 16.94 -8.91 -2.91
N LYS A 144 17.03 -8.45 -1.66
CA LYS A 144 17.51 -9.24 -0.51
C LYS A 144 16.44 -10.20 0.05
N GLY A 145 15.24 -10.23 -0.53
CA GLY A 145 14.15 -11.12 -0.15
C GLY A 145 13.29 -10.60 0.99
N HIS A 146 13.39 -9.32 1.35
CA HIS A 146 12.43 -8.70 2.26
C HIS A 146 11.14 -8.41 1.49
N ALA A 147 10.01 -8.89 2.01
CA ALA A 147 8.68 -8.60 1.47
C ALA A 147 7.77 -8.14 2.60
N ILE A 148 6.83 -7.25 2.29
CA ILE A 148 5.80 -6.83 3.25
C ILE A 148 4.73 -7.94 3.30
N PRO A 149 4.52 -8.60 4.45
CA PRO A 149 3.48 -9.61 4.55
C PRO A 149 2.10 -8.95 4.40
N GLY A 150 1.22 -9.60 3.63
CA GLY A 150 -0.15 -9.14 3.47
C GLY A 150 -0.89 -9.14 4.81
N PRO A 151 -1.51 -8.01 5.23
CA PRO A 151 -2.21 -7.94 6.50
C PRO A 151 -3.41 -8.88 6.54
N HIS A 152 -3.64 -9.51 7.70
CA HIS A 152 -4.82 -10.33 7.89
C HIS A 152 -6.11 -9.48 7.87
N LYS A 153 -7.21 -10.08 7.41
CA LYS A 153 -8.54 -9.45 7.45
C LYS A 153 -8.88 -9.03 8.89
N VAL A 154 -9.57 -7.90 9.04
CA VAL A 154 -10.01 -7.38 10.35
C VAL A 154 -10.81 -8.41 11.15
N SER A 155 -11.56 -9.29 10.49
CA SER A 155 -12.35 -10.36 11.11
C SER A 155 -11.59 -11.69 11.29
N CYS A 156 -10.27 -11.73 11.10
CA CYS A 156 -9.48 -12.96 11.26
C CYS A 156 -9.49 -13.44 12.73
N SER A 157 -9.55 -14.76 12.93
CA SER A 157 -9.58 -15.43 14.23
C SER A 157 -8.36 -16.33 14.49
N CYS A 158 -7.27 -16.16 13.74
CA CYS A 158 -6.05 -16.94 13.98
C CYS A 158 -5.42 -16.63 15.36
N LEU A 159 -4.57 -17.54 15.85
CA LEU A 159 -3.93 -17.40 17.16
C LEU A 159 -3.14 -16.08 17.29
N GLU A 160 -2.38 -15.70 16.26
CA GLU A 160 -1.61 -14.46 16.23
C GLU A 160 -2.49 -13.21 16.32
N CYS A 161 -3.58 -13.15 15.55
CA CYS A 161 -4.53 -12.03 15.59
C CYS A 161 -5.32 -11.99 16.90
N SER A 162 -5.69 -13.15 17.45
CA SER A 162 -6.40 -13.23 18.74
C SER A 162 -5.51 -12.74 19.87
N ASN A 163 -4.25 -13.18 19.90
CA ASN A 163 -3.27 -12.76 20.88
C ASN A 163 -2.96 -11.27 20.73
N GLY A 164 -2.67 -10.78 19.52
CA GLY A 164 -2.38 -9.35 19.28
C GLY A 164 -3.48 -8.43 19.80
N ARG A 165 -4.75 -8.79 19.61
CA ARG A 165 -5.90 -8.02 20.14
C ARG A 165 -6.04 -8.06 21.66
N LYS A 166 -5.63 -9.15 22.31
CA LYS A 166 -5.72 -9.33 23.76
C LYS A 166 -4.60 -8.60 24.52
N PHE A 167 -3.41 -8.55 23.94
CA PHE A 167 -2.26 -7.90 24.57
C PHE A 167 -2.32 -6.38 24.43
N ASP A 168 -2.44 -5.87 23.20
CA ASP A 168 -2.54 -4.43 22.95
C ASP A 168 -3.28 -4.16 21.64
N LEU A 169 -4.57 -3.85 21.75
CA LEU A 169 -5.42 -3.56 20.60
C LEU A 169 -4.94 -2.36 19.80
N LEU A 170 -4.43 -1.32 20.47
CA LEU A 170 -3.99 -0.09 19.81
C LEU A 170 -2.71 -0.33 19.01
N LYS A 171 -1.69 -0.95 19.62
CA LYS A 171 -0.45 -1.34 18.90
C LYS A 171 -0.75 -2.28 17.74
N PHE A 172 -1.71 -3.20 17.90
CA PHE A 172 -2.14 -4.09 16.83
C PHE A 172 -2.78 -3.33 15.65
N SER A 173 -3.70 -2.40 15.91
CA SER A 173 -4.30 -1.57 14.86
C SER A 173 -3.29 -0.62 14.20
N LEU A 174 -2.37 -0.03 14.97
CA LEU A 174 -1.29 0.82 14.46
C LEU A 174 -0.29 0.03 13.59
N SER A 175 0.05 -1.20 13.99
CA SER A 175 0.90 -2.06 13.16
C SER A 175 0.23 -2.38 11.81
N ARG A 176 -1.08 -2.66 11.81
CA ARG A 176 -1.82 -2.90 10.58
C ARG A 176 -1.84 -1.68 9.67
N ILE A 177 -2.10 -0.47 10.19
CA ILE A 177 -2.13 0.72 9.35
C ILE A 177 -0.76 1.08 8.78
N ASN A 178 0.31 0.90 9.58
CA ASN A 178 1.69 1.07 9.10
C ASN A 178 2.02 0.06 7.99
N THR A 179 1.53 -1.18 8.09
CA THR A 179 1.67 -2.16 7.01
C THR A 179 0.97 -1.70 5.74
N TYR A 180 -0.27 -1.19 5.83
CA TYR A 180 -0.97 -0.64 4.67
C TYR A 180 -0.31 0.61 4.08
N LYS A 181 0.27 1.49 4.91
CA LYS A 181 1.08 2.61 4.43
C LYS A 181 2.25 2.15 3.56
N GLY A 182 2.95 1.10 3.98
CA GLY A 182 4.03 0.51 3.20
C GLY A 182 3.56 -0.11 1.88
N ILE A 183 2.41 -0.80 1.88
CA ILE A 183 1.87 -1.46 0.67
C ILE A 183 1.27 -0.43 -0.31
N ALA A 184 0.66 0.64 0.19
CA ALA A 184 0.03 1.69 -0.62
C ALA A 184 1.00 2.74 -1.16
N SER A 185 2.27 2.71 -0.76
CA SER A 185 3.31 3.59 -1.29
C SER A 185 3.51 3.42 -2.79
N ARG A 186 3.83 4.53 -3.47
CA ARG A 186 4.16 4.56 -4.91
C ARG A 186 5.37 3.67 -5.22
N ALA A 187 6.40 3.70 -4.37
CA ALA A 187 7.60 2.89 -4.53
C ALA A 187 7.29 1.38 -4.46
N HIS A 188 6.45 0.97 -3.50
CA HIS A 188 6.04 -0.43 -3.39
C HIS A 188 5.19 -0.89 -4.57
N LEU A 189 4.16 -0.12 -4.95
CA LEU A 189 3.29 -0.44 -6.07
C LEU A 189 4.06 -0.56 -7.39
N SER A 190 5.08 0.28 -7.59
CA SER A 190 5.88 0.28 -8.83
C SER A 190 6.88 -0.87 -8.91
N ILE A 191 7.50 -1.27 -7.79
CA ILE A 191 8.58 -2.26 -7.78
C ILE A 191 8.05 -3.68 -7.51
N ALA A 192 7.06 -3.82 -6.63
CA ALA A 192 6.60 -5.12 -6.15
C ALA A 192 5.46 -5.74 -6.98
N SER A 193 4.72 -4.94 -7.75
CA SER A 193 3.55 -5.41 -8.48
C SER A 193 3.86 -5.67 -9.95
N GLU A 194 3.45 -6.83 -10.47
CA GLU A 194 3.48 -7.11 -11.93
C GLU A 194 2.52 -6.19 -12.70
N ASP A 195 1.32 -5.98 -12.16
CA ASP A 195 0.31 -5.07 -12.70
C ASP A 195 -0.01 -3.98 -11.65
N ALA A 196 0.77 -2.92 -11.68
CA ALA A 196 0.68 -1.83 -10.71
C ALA A 196 -0.70 -1.14 -10.70
N MET A 197 -1.36 -1.02 -11.87
CA MET A 197 -2.67 -0.37 -11.97
C MET A 197 -3.78 -1.23 -11.38
N LEU A 198 -3.80 -2.53 -11.68
CA LEU A 198 -4.78 -3.45 -11.10
C LEU A 198 -4.62 -3.54 -9.58
N THR A 199 -3.38 -3.61 -9.10
CA THR A 199 -3.08 -3.66 -7.67
C THR A 199 -3.53 -2.39 -6.97
N ALA A 200 -3.28 -1.20 -7.55
CA ALA A 200 -3.77 0.06 -7.00
C ALA A 200 -5.32 0.13 -6.91
N PHE A 201 -6.03 -0.39 -7.92
CA PHE A 201 -7.49 -0.47 -7.89
C PHE A 201 -8.02 -1.44 -6.83
N LYS A 202 -7.40 -2.63 -6.71
CA LYS A 202 -7.76 -3.60 -5.66
C LYS A 202 -7.53 -3.03 -4.27
N LEU A 203 -6.36 -2.42 -4.05
CA LEU A 203 -5.95 -1.87 -2.77
C LEU A 203 -6.82 -0.69 -2.34
N SER A 204 -7.12 0.25 -3.25
CA SER A 204 -8.00 1.39 -2.94
C SER A 204 -9.42 0.93 -2.52
N ARG A 205 -9.98 -0.10 -3.17
CA ARG A 205 -11.27 -0.67 -2.75
C ARG A 205 -11.20 -1.39 -1.41
N GLU A 206 -10.10 -2.10 -1.15
CA GLU A 206 -9.86 -2.73 0.14
C GLU A 206 -9.76 -1.69 1.27
N LEU A 207 -8.95 -0.64 1.09
CA LEU A 207 -8.81 0.48 2.03
C LEU A 207 -10.14 1.18 2.29
N LYS A 208 -10.96 1.40 1.24
CA LYS A 208 -12.33 1.93 1.38
C LYS A 208 -13.24 1.01 2.19
N SER A 209 -13.07 -0.32 2.07
CA SER A 209 -13.83 -1.27 2.90
C SER A 209 -13.34 -1.27 4.34
N LEU A 210 -12.04 -1.05 4.58
CA LEU A 210 -11.44 -1.02 5.90
C LEU A 210 -11.83 0.23 6.67
N SER A 211 -11.89 1.39 6.01
CA SER A 211 -12.34 2.65 6.60
C SER A 211 -13.78 2.62 7.14
N LYS A 212 -14.60 1.66 6.66
CA LYS A 212 -15.95 1.39 7.18
C LYS A 212 -15.96 0.40 8.35
N LYS A 213 -14.97 -0.50 8.42
CA LYS A 213 -14.84 -1.52 9.47
C LYS A 213 -14.15 -0.99 10.72
N GLU A 214 -13.21 -0.06 10.53
CA GLU A 214 -12.46 0.61 11.60
C GLU A 214 -12.70 2.12 11.52
N PRO A 215 -13.78 2.63 12.12
CA PRO A 215 -14.10 4.06 12.06
C PRO A 215 -13.07 4.94 12.79
N GLU A 216 -12.30 4.40 13.72
CA GLU A 216 -11.31 5.11 14.53
C GLU A 216 -10.14 5.65 13.69
N PHE A 217 -9.72 4.89 12.67
CA PHE A 217 -8.63 5.24 11.75
C PHE A 217 -9.14 5.55 10.33
N LYS A 218 -10.40 5.95 10.23
CA LYS A 218 -11.04 6.26 8.96
C LYS A 218 -10.28 7.30 8.12
N PRO A 219 -9.84 8.46 8.66
CA PRO A 219 -9.19 9.46 7.82
C PRO A 219 -7.86 8.96 7.23
N GLU A 220 -7.11 8.16 7.97
CA GLU A 220 -5.85 7.57 7.50
C GLU A 220 -6.09 6.56 6.37
N TYR A 221 -7.10 5.68 6.49
CA TYR A 221 -7.46 4.76 5.41
C TYR A 221 -7.94 5.48 4.14
N LEU A 222 -8.67 6.58 4.28
CA LEU A 222 -9.11 7.37 3.13
C LEU A 222 -7.95 8.13 2.48
N ALA A 223 -6.96 8.59 3.25
CA ALA A 223 -5.74 9.16 2.70
C ALA A 223 -4.95 8.13 1.87
N LEU A 224 -4.85 6.89 2.37
CA LEU A 224 -4.22 5.80 1.62
C LEU A 224 -5.01 5.41 0.35
N GLU A 225 -6.36 5.42 0.42
CA GLU A 225 -7.21 5.23 -0.76
C GLU A 225 -6.90 6.29 -1.83
N GLN A 226 -6.78 7.55 -1.42
CA GLN A 226 -6.47 8.66 -2.31
C GLN A 226 -5.07 8.53 -2.93
N LEU A 227 -4.06 8.13 -2.15
CA LEU A 227 -2.71 7.88 -2.68
C LEU A 227 -2.70 6.81 -3.78
N CYS A 228 -3.46 5.72 -3.59
CA CYS A 228 -3.59 4.68 -4.61
C CYS A 228 -4.29 5.18 -5.89
N GLN A 229 -5.31 6.04 -5.74
CA GLN A 229 -6.01 6.67 -6.87
C GLN A 229 -5.12 7.65 -7.63
N GLU A 230 -4.36 8.47 -6.90
CA GLU A 230 -3.42 9.43 -7.46
C GLU A 230 -2.29 8.73 -8.22
N PHE A 231 -1.75 7.64 -7.66
CA PHE A 231 -0.77 6.80 -8.37
C PHE A 231 -1.29 6.28 -9.72
N ALA A 232 -2.53 5.76 -9.76
CA ALA A 232 -3.12 5.28 -11.00
C ALA A 232 -3.41 6.42 -12.00
N PHE A 233 -3.78 7.61 -11.50
CA PHE A 233 -3.96 8.82 -12.29
C PHE A 233 -2.62 9.28 -12.90
N GLU A 234 -1.55 9.37 -12.10
CA GLU A 234 -0.20 9.74 -12.54
C GLU A 234 0.35 8.75 -13.57
N LEU A 235 0.17 7.45 -13.34
CA LEU A 235 0.62 6.39 -14.26
C LEU A 235 -0.01 6.52 -15.64
N LEU A 236 -1.31 6.83 -15.71
CA LEU A 236 -1.97 7.11 -16.98
C LEU A 236 -1.52 8.43 -17.60
N GLY A 237 -1.28 9.46 -16.79
CA GLY A 237 -0.78 10.76 -17.22
C GLY A 237 0.62 10.72 -17.85
N MET A 238 1.41 9.69 -17.55
CA MET A 238 2.74 9.48 -18.15
C MET A 238 2.69 8.87 -19.57
N CYS A 239 1.53 8.40 -20.04
CA CYS A 239 1.39 7.86 -21.39
C CYS A 239 1.58 8.95 -22.45
N ARG A 240 2.46 8.69 -23.42
CA ARG A 240 2.77 9.63 -24.51
C ARG A 240 2.04 9.30 -25.80
N ASN A 241 1.74 8.02 -26.02
CA ASN A 241 1.20 7.52 -27.28
C ASN A 241 -0.21 6.94 -27.09
N GLN A 242 -1.03 7.00 -28.14
CA GLN A 242 -2.34 6.37 -28.16
C GLN A 242 -2.25 4.85 -27.95
N SER A 243 -1.18 4.21 -28.45
CA SER A 243 -0.91 2.78 -28.25
C SER A 243 -0.70 2.41 -26.78
N GLU A 244 0.07 3.21 -26.04
CA GLU A 244 0.29 3.03 -24.59
C GLU A 244 -1.01 3.20 -23.82
N VAL A 245 -1.78 4.25 -24.14
CA VAL A 245 -3.10 4.48 -23.53
C VAL A 245 -4.04 3.30 -23.79
N THR A 246 -4.07 2.77 -25.02
CA THR A 246 -4.92 1.61 -25.33
C THR A 246 -4.42 0.33 -24.64
N ALA A 247 -3.11 0.13 -24.51
CA ALA A 247 -2.53 -1.02 -23.82
C ALA A 247 -2.83 -1.00 -22.31
N ILE A 248 -2.91 0.19 -21.71
CA ILE A 248 -3.33 0.32 -20.30
C ILE A 248 -4.84 0.12 -20.15
N LEU A 249 -5.64 0.66 -21.08
CA LEU A 249 -7.11 0.63 -20.97
C LEU A 249 -7.75 -0.70 -21.41
N ASN A 250 -7.06 -1.47 -22.25
CA ASN A 250 -7.47 -2.78 -22.71
C ASN A 250 -6.58 -3.82 -22.03
N ASP A 251 -7.19 -4.82 -21.42
CA ASP A 251 -6.45 -5.89 -20.76
C ASP A 251 -6.20 -7.00 -21.78
N ASP A 252 -4.94 -7.45 -21.94
CA ASP A 252 -4.53 -8.48 -22.93
C ASP A 252 -5.18 -9.85 -22.70
N PHE A 253 -5.88 -10.05 -21.58
CA PHE A 253 -6.43 -11.34 -21.17
C PHE A 253 -7.77 -11.73 -21.81
N ASN A 254 -8.34 -10.90 -22.69
CA ASN A 254 -9.63 -11.20 -23.32
C ASN A 254 -9.59 -11.08 -24.84
N ASP A 255 -8.75 -11.91 -25.46
CA ASP A 255 -8.68 -12.16 -26.92
C ASP A 255 -9.97 -12.77 -27.52
N GLN A 256 -10.95 -13.12 -26.67
CA GLN A 256 -12.23 -13.65 -27.11
C GLN A 256 -13.35 -12.66 -26.77
N ALA A 257 -13.62 -11.70 -27.67
CA ALA A 257 -14.98 -11.41 -28.14
C ALA A 257 -15.05 -10.10 -28.93
N PHE A 258 -15.57 -10.28 -30.15
CA PHE A 258 -16.40 -9.38 -30.95
C PHE A 258 -15.72 -8.36 -31.87
N GLU A 259 -15.81 -8.73 -33.16
CA GLU A 259 -16.12 -7.84 -34.27
C GLU A 259 -17.01 -6.65 -33.88
N GLU A 260 -16.87 -5.54 -34.60
CA GLU A 260 -17.54 -4.24 -34.40
C GLU A 260 -16.80 -3.27 -33.48
N GLY A 261 -15.60 -2.86 -33.88
CA GLY A 261 -15.14 -1.46 -33.84
C GLY A 261 -15.13 -0.70 -32.49
N ILE A 262 -15.41 -1.36 -31.36
CA ILE A 262 -15.42 -0.80 -30.02
C ILE A 262 -14.32 -1.53 -29.25
N PRO A 263 -13.20 -0.88 -28.91
CA PRO A 263 -12.16 -1.52 -28.11
C PRO A 263 -12.78 -2.00 -26.79
N ASN A 264 -12.48 -3.23 -26.40
CA ASN A 264 -12.94 -3.80 -25.14
C ASN A 264 -12.22 -3.09 -23.99
N LEU A 265 -12.80 -1.98 -23.53
CA LEU A 265 -12.37 -1.12 -22.43
C LEU A 265 -12.48 -1.85 -21.07
N ALA A 266 -11.93 -3.07 -20.97
CA ALA A 266 -12.05 -3.95 -19.82
C ALA A 266 -11.49 -3.28 -18.56
N ARG A 267 -10.34 -2.61 -18.66
CA ARG A 267 -9.70 -1.91 -17.54
C ARG A 267 -10.50 -0.68 -17.11
N LEU A 268 -11.11 0.05 -18.05
CA LEU A 268 -11.97 1.18 -17.72
C LEU A 268 -13.26 0.74 -17.02
N ARG A 269 -13.89 -0.34 -17.51
CA ARG A 269 -15.07 -0.93 -16.87
C ARG A 269 -14.73 -1.45 -15.48
N LEU A 270 -13.54 -2.02 -15.31
CA LEU A 270 -13.00 -2.36 -14.00
C LEU A 270 -12.85 -1.11 -13.12
N ALA A 271 -12.23 -0.04 -13.60
CA ALA A 271 -12.07 1.21 -12.85
C ALA A 271 -13.43 1.78 -12.37
N VAL A 272 -14.47 1.71 -13.20
CA VAL A 272 -15.84 2.09 -12.83
C VAL A 272 -16.39 1.16 -11.74
N ASN A 273 -16.24 -0.16 -11.87
CA ASN A 273 -16.67 -1.14 -10.86
C ASN A 273 -15.96 -0.94 -9.50
N TYR A 274 -14.71 -0.47 -9.53
CA TYR A 274 -13.92 -0.15 -8.34
C TYR A 274 -14.14 1.29 -7.84
N ASN A 275 -15.10 2.03 -8.41
CA ASN A 275 -15.45 3.42 -8.05
C ASN A 275 -14.26 4.40 -8.09
N GLN A 276 -13.36 4.23 -9.05
CA GLN A 276 -12.17 5.07 -9.23
C GLN A 276 -12.54 6.37 -9.95
N LYS A 277 -13.16 7.30 -9.22
CA LYS A 277 -13.71 8.55 -9.82
C LYS A 277 -12.64 9.42 -10.47
N GLN A 278 -11.49 9.58 -9.81
CA GLN A 278 -10.38 10.40 -10.33
C GLN A 278 -9.79 9.84 -11.62
N PHE A 279 -9.61 8.52 -11.68
CA PHE A 279 -9.10 7.83 -12.87
C PHE A 279 -10.03 7.97 -14.08
N VAL A 280 -11.35 7.81 -13.87
CA VAL A 280 -12.34 7.93 -14.95
C VAL A 280 -12.45 9.39 -15.42
N ALA A 281 -12.30 10.37 -14.52
CA ALA A 281 -12.32 11.79 -14.86
C ALA A 281 -11.04 12.28 -15.58
N HIS A 282 -10.02 11.43 -15.72
CA HIS A 282 -8.76 11.80 -16.36
C HIS A 282 -8.99 12.30 -17.81
N PRO A 283 -8.36 13.41 -18.25
CA PRO A 283 -8.58 13.99 -19.58
C PRO A 283 -8.31 13.00 -20.72
N ILE A 284 -7.26 12.17 -20.59
CA ILE A 284 -6.94 11.08 -21.53
C ILE A 284 -8.08 10.04 -21.60
N CYS A 285 -8.60 9.54 -20.47
CA CYS A 285 -9.75 8.63 -20.44
C CYS A 285 -10.97 9.26 -21.12
N GLN A 286 -11.26 10.51 -20.80
CA GLN A 286 -12.40 11.24 -21.38
C GLN A 286 -12.24 11.48 -22.88
N GLN A 287 -11.03 11.75 -23.36
CA GLN A 287 -10.75 11.88 -24.78
C GLN A 287 -10.95 10.56 -25.53
N VAL A 288 -10.46 9.44 -24.99
CA VAL A 288 -10.67 8.12 -25.59
C VAL A 288 -12.15 7.76 -25.62
N LEU A 289 -12.85 7.94 -24.50
CA LEU A 289 -14.30 7.75 -24.42
C LEU A 289 -15.04 8.64 -25.43
N SER A 290 -14.67 9.91 -25.53
CA SER A 290 -15.26 10.85 -26.48
C SER A 290 -14.99 10.44 -27.93
N SER A 291 -13.79 9.91 -28.24
CA SER A 291 -13.45 9.44 -29.58
C SER A 291 -14.24 8.20 -29.97
N ILE A 292 -14.38 7.23 -29.07
CA ILE A 292 -15.21 6.04 -29.26
C ILE A 292 -16.66 6.47 -29.45
N TRP A 293 -17.13 7.40 -28.61
CA TRP A 293 -18.50 7.92 -28.65
C TRP A 293 -18.81 8.67 -29.95
N CYS A 294 -17.92 9.58 -30.37
CA CYS A 294 -18.10 10.44 -31.54
C CYS A 294 -17.70 9.78 -32.87
N GLY A 295 -17.14 8.56 -32.88
CA GLY A 295 -16.67 7.90 -34.10
C GLY A 295 -17.72 7.77 -35.22
N SER A 296 -19.02 7.75 -34.89
CA SER A 296 -20.10 7.78 -35.89
C SER A 296 -20.64 9.20 -36.18
N LEU A 297 -20.23 10.20 -35.41
CA LEU A 297 -20.73 11.58 -35.43
C LEU A 297 -19.58 12.59 -35.34
N GLN A 298 -18.51 12.39 -36.14
CA GLN A 298 -17.34 13.29 -36.19
C GLN A 298 -17.75 14.76 -36.42
N SER A 299 -18.86 14.98 -37.16
CA SER A 299 -19.47 16.29 -37.41
C SER A 299 -20.06 16.97 -36.16
N TRP A 300 -20.27 16.26 -35.05
CA TRP A 300 -20.87 16.78 -33.81
C TRP A 300 -19.90 17.63 -32.98
N ARG A 301 -18.59 17.33 -33.04
CA ARG A 301 -17.58 17.92 -32.14
C ARG A 301 -17.32 19.41 -32.43
N GLY A 302 -17.48 19.85 -33.68
CA GLY A 302 -17.25 21.24 -34.11
C GLY A 302 -18.52 22.07 -34.33
N SER A 303 -19.71 21.52 -34.09
CA SER A 303 -20.96 22.18 -34.47
C SER A 303 -21.50 23.14 -33.41
N THR A 304 -22.22 24.17 -33.85
CA THR A 304 -22.85 25.18 -32.99
C THR A 304 -23.92 24.55 -32.08
N ASN A 305 -24.12 25.15 -30.90
CA ASN A 305 -25.06 24.63 -29.91
C ASN A 305 -26.49 24.51 -30.45
N LEU A 306 -26.90 25.42 -31.34
CA LEU A 306 -28.22 25.38 -32.00
C LEU A 306 -28.37 24.18 -32.93
N TRP A 307 -27.32 23.84 -33.68
CA TRP A 307 -27.34 22.68 -34.57
C TRP A 307 -27.41 21.35 -33.79
N LYS A 308 -26.73 21.27 -32.63
CA LYS A 308 -26.82 20.12 -31.72
C LYS A 308 -28.25 19.93 -31.18
N VAL A 309 -28.92 21.01 -30.80
CA VAL A 309 -30.33 20.97 -30.35
C VAL A 309 -31.25 20.57 -31.49
N PHE A 310 -31.02 21.08 -32.70
CA PHE A 310 -31.80 20.72 -33.88
C PHE A 310 -31.69 19.22 -34.20
N ILE A 311 -30.48 18.66 -34.22
CA ILE A 311 -30.28 17.22 -34.43
C ILE A 311 -30.91 16.42 -33.28
N SER A 312 -30.74 16.83 -32.01
CA SER A 312 -31.36 16.13 -30.88
C SER A 312 -32.89 16.12 -30.98
N SER A 313 -33.50 17.23 -31.41
CA SER A 313 -34.95 17.35 -31.61
C SER A 313 -35.44 16.49 -32.78
N SER A 314 -34.70 16.51 -33.90
CA SER A 314 -35.00 15.70 -35.08
C SER A 314 -34.95 14.19 -34.78
N ILE A 315 -33.95 13.72 -34.01
CA ILE A 315 -33.88 12.31 -33.60
C ILE A 315 -35.01 11.95 -32.62
N PHE A 316 -35.36 12.86 -31.71
CA PHE A 316 -36.48 12.65 -30.78
C PHE A 316 -37.81 12.46 -31.52
N MET A 317 -38.09 13.27 -32.56
CA MET A 317 -39.27 13.09 -33.40
C MET A 317 -39.19 11.84 -34.32
N GLY A 318 -37.98 11.45 -34.73
CA GLY A 318 -37.74 10.28 -35.58
C GLY A 318 -37.79 8.94 -34.84
N MET A 319 -37.61 8.91 -33.51
CA MET A 319 -37.62 7.69 -32.69
C MET A 319 -38.82 6.76 -32.90
N PRO A 320 -40.09 7.21 -32.92
CA PRO A 320 -41.23 6.34 -33.17
C PRO A 320 -41.17 5.66 -34.56
N PHE A 321 -40.67 6.37 -35.57
CA PHE A 321 -40.50 5.83 -36.92
C PHE A 321 -39.32 4.84 -37.01
N LEU A 322 -38.23 5.12 -36.29
CA LEU A 322 -37.07 4.22 -36.21
C LEU A 322 -37.42 2.90 -35.49
N CYS A 323 -38.22 2.96 -34.42
CA CYS A 323 -38.72 1.76 -33.74
C CYS A 323 -39.60 0.89 -34.66
N LEU A 324 -40.48 1.51 -35.46
CA LEU A 324 -41.31 0.79 -36.43
C LEU A 324 -40.48 0.16 -37.56
N LEU A 325 -39.48 0.88 -38.09
CA LEU A 325 -38.58 0.37 -39.13
C LEU A 325 -37.71 -0.80 -38.64
N TYR A 326 -37.22 -0.73 -37.40
CA TYR A 326 -36.44 -1.81 -36.79
C TYR A 326 -37.28 -3.07 -36.58
N TYR A 327 -38.56 -2.92 -36.22
CA TYR A 327 -39.50 -4.03 -36.07
C TYR A 327 -39.83 -4.72 -37.41
N VAL A 328 -39.91 -3.96 -38.51
CA VAL A 328 -40.32 -4.47 -39.82
C VAL A 328 -39.15 -5.06 -40.64
N ALA A 329 -37.93 -4.52 -40.52
CA ALA A 329 -36.79 -4.97 -41.34
C ALA A 329 -35.44 -4.92 -40.59
N PRO A 330 -35.15 -5.90 -39.71
CA PRO A 330 -33.93 -5.92 -38.89
C PRO A 330 -32.62 -6.13 -39.67
N ARG A 331 -32.68 -6.52 -40.96
CA ARG A 331 -31.50 -6.81 -41.81
C ARG A 331 -31.20 -5.76 -42.89
N SER A 332 -31.85 -4.61 -42.88
CA SER A 332 -31.54 -3.53 -43.85
C SER A 332 -30.28 -2.76 -43.44
N LYS A 333 -29.55 -2.18 -44.41
CA LYS A 333 -28.39 -1.29 -44.14
C LYS A 333 -28.74 -0.10 -43.23
N VAL A 334 -30.02 0.30 -43.21
CA VAL A 334 -30.55 1.37 -42.34
C VAL A 334 -30.71 0.87 -40.90
N GLY A 335 -31.07 -0.40 -40.69
CA GLY A 335 -31.16 -1.03 -39.37
C GLY A 335 -29.84 -1.06 -38.61
N GLY A 336 -28.72 -1.37 -39.28
CA GLY A 336 -27.38 -1.35 -38.68
C GLY A 336 -26.92 0.06 -38.27
N LEU A 337 -27.25 1.09 -39.07
CA LEU A 337 -27.00 2.49 -38.70
C LEU A 337 -27.85 2.91 -37.48
N CYS A 338 -29.10 2.44 -37.42
CA CYS A 338 -30.00 2.71 -36.29
C CYS A 338 -29.56 1.99 -35.01
N GLN A 339 -28.98 0.79 -35.12
CA GLN A 339 -28.48 0.02 -33.97
C GLN A 339 -27.31 0.74 -33.28
N GLY A 340 -26.42 1.40 -34.05
CA GLY A 340 -25.37 2.27 -33.50
C GLY A 340 -25.90 3.53 -32.78
N ILE A 341 -27.08 4.03 -33.17
CA ILE A 341 -27.72 5.24 -32.60
C ILE A 341 -28.65 4.89 -31.41
N THR A 342 -29.28 3.72 -31.41
CA THR A 342 -30.21 3.28 -30.33
C THR A 342 -29.49 2.60 -29.16
N HIS A 343 -28.38 1.89 -29.38
CA HIS A 343 -27.56 1.34 -28.29
C HIS A 343 -26.71 2.40 -27.56
N ARG A 344 -26.59 3.61 -28.11
CA ARG A 344 -25.85 4.74 -27.51
C ARG A 344 -26.80 5.89 -27.16
N PRO A 345 -27.13 6.11 -25.87
CA PRO A 345 -28.06 7.18 -25.49
C PRO A 345 -27.51 8.57 -25.85
N LEU A 346 -28.24 9.34 -26.65
CA LEU A 346 -27.87 10.69 -27.09
C LEU A 346 -27.45 11.63 -25.94
N PRO A 347 -26.46 12.53 -26.16
CA PRO A 347 -25.87 13.35 -25.11
C PRO A 347 -26.85 14.32 -24.42
N SER A 348 -28.00 14.64 -25.02
CA SER A 348 -28.96 15.59 -24.42
C SER A 348 -29.70 15.04 -23.20
N GLN A 349 -29.75 13.71 -23.00
CA GLN A 349 -30.47 13.11 -21.87
C GLN A 349 -29.64 12.91 -20.59
N ARG A 350 -28.31 13.13 -20.60
CA ARG A 350 -27.47 13.08 -19.38
C ARG A 350 -26.77 14.39 -19.02
N GLY A 351 -26.85 15.41 -19.87
CA GLY A 351 -26.25 16.73 -19.64
C GLY A 351 -26.82 17.51 -18.43
N LEU A 352 -27.83 16.99 -17.75
CA LEU A 352 -28.42 17.59 -16.55
C LEU A 352 -28.12 16.83 -15.24
N GLY A 353 -27.37 15.71 -15.27
CA GLY A 353 -27.18 14.87 -14.07
C GLY A 353 -25.74 14.45 -13.73
N LEU A 354 -24.75 14.77 -14.58
CA LEU A 354 -23.35 14.33 -14.39
C LEU A 354 -22.33 15.48 -14.37
N PHE A 355 -22.80 16.72 -14.48
CA PHE A 355 -22.01 17.94 -14.32
C PHE A 355 -22.70 18.86 -13.31
N SER A 356 -22.69 18.45 -12.04
CA SER A 356 -22.74 19.38 -10.92
C SER A 356 -21.51 19.11 -10.04
N PRO A 357 -20.83 20.16 -9.54
CA PRO A 357 -19.60 20.04 -8.75
C PRO A 357 -19.78 19.19 -7.49
#